data_AF-A0A1V1WV90-F1
#
_entry.id   AF-A0A1V1WV90-F1
#
_cell.length_a   1.000
_cell.length_b   1.000
_cell.length_c   1.000
_cell.angle_alpha   90.00
_cell.angle_beta   90.00
_cell.angle_gamma   90.00
#
_symmetry.space_group_name_H-M   'P 1'
#
loop_
_entity.id
_entity.type
_entity.pdbx_description
1 polymer ?
#
loop_
_entity_poly.entity_id
_entity_poly.type
_entity_poly.pdbx_seq_one_letter_code
_entity_poly.pdbx_strand_id
1 'polypeptide(L)'
;MGGLGDMFGDWVGNEHIEEILNIIRDTPQWNYIMLTKNPERYLDFSIPSNCWLGVKVDRQKEVKPAIDCFSRIKASIRFVSCDPMLEWLHFSTLECFEWIIVGSQPKTKDKQAFIPPSVWVSGLARQARALGCKVFAKHLKDSQYKEFPGKD
;
A
#
# COMPACT_ATOMS: atom_id res chain seq x y z
N MET A 1 12.50 3.04 19.09
CA MET A 1 12.24 2.08 17.99
C MET A 1 10.74 1.90 17.90
N GLY A 2 10.12 2.42 16.86
CA GLY A 2 8.66 2.40 16.71
C GLY A 2 8.30 2.63 15.25
N GLY A 3 8.75 1.73 14.39
CA GLY A 3 8.12 1.55 13.09
C GLY A 3 7.00 0.52 13.28
N LEU A 4 5.89 0.65 12.53
CA LEU A 4 5.02 -0.50 12.32
C LEU A 4 5.90 -1.66 11.83
N GLY A 5 5.92 -2.77 12.58
CA GLY A 5 6.57 -3.98 12.13
C GLY A 5 5.88 -4.48 10.86
N ASP A 6 6.64 -4.99 9.92
CA ASP A 6 6.07 -5.70 8.78
C ASP A 6 5.60 -7.08 9.26
N MET A 7 4.29 -7.21 9.48
CA MET A 7 3.66 -8.46 9.95
C MET A 7 3.92 -9.63 9.00
N PHE A 8 4.15 -9.36 7.71
CA PHE A 8 4.40 -10.37 6.70
C PHE A 8 5.90 -10.44 6.35
N GLY A 9 6.80 -9.93 7.19
CA GLY A 9 8.23 -10.15 7.01
C GLY A 9 8.62 -11.61 7.21
N ASP A 10 9.61 -12.11 6.48
CA ASP A 10 10.05 -13.52 6.54
C ASP A 10 10.45 -14.02 7.94
N TRP A 11 10.74 -13.09 8.86
CA TRP A 11 11.05 -13.36 10.26
C TRP A 11 9.82 -13.61 11.15
N VAL A 12 8.60 -13.45 10.63
CA VAL A 12 7.34 -13.66 11.37
C VAL A 12 6.78 -15.03 11.04
N GLY A 13 6.68 -15.91 12.03
CA GLY A 13 6.11 -17.26 11.89
C GLY A 13 4.67 -17.25 11.39
N ASN A 14 4.31 -18.27 10.59
CA ASN A 14 2.97 -18.40 10.02
C ASN A 14 1.90 -18.53 11.12
N GLU A 15 2.20 -19.18 12.25
CA GLU A 15 1.21 -19.34 13.33
C GLU A 15 0.82 -17.99 13.93
N HIS A 16 1.79 -17.08 14.11
CA HIS A 16 1.52 -15.77 14.68
C HIS A 16 0.70 -14.89 13.73
N ILE A 17 0.94 -14.99 12.43
CA ILE A 17 0.14 -14.29 11.42
C ILE A 17 -1.30 -14.81 11.45
N GLU A 18 -1.49 -16.13 11.53
CA GLU A 18 -2.82 -16.72 11.56
C GLU A 18 -3.59 -16.35 12.84
N GLU A 19 -2.92 -16.29 14.00
CA GLU A 19 -3.50 -15.79 15.26
C GLU A 19 -4.03 -14.36 15.11
N ILE A 20 -3.24 -13.47 14.52
CA ILE A 20 -3.68 -12.08 14.28
C ILE A 20 -4.83 -12.04 13.27
N LEU A 21 -4.77 -12.80 12.19
CA LEU A 21 -5.85 -12.86 11.21
C LEU A 21 -7.15 -13.41 11.83
N ASN A 22 -7.08 -14.37 12.76
CA ASN A 22 -8.23 -14.86 13.52
C ASN A 22 -8.87 -13.74 14.36
N ILE A 23 -8.07 -12.96 15.08
CA ILE A 23 -8.58 -11.81 15.85
C ILE A 23 -9.28 -10.81 14.92
N ILE A 24 -8.73 -10.56 13.74
CA ILE A 24 -9.36 -9.67 12.76
C ILE A 24 -10.70 -10.22 12.27
N ARG A 25 -10.79 -11.53 12.00
CA ARG A 25 -12.07 -12.19 11.63
C ARG A 25 -13.13 -12.04 12.73
N ASP A 26 -12.71 -12.15 13.99
CA ASP A 26 -13.60 -12.07 15.15
C ASP A 26 -14.01 -10.63 15.51
N THR A 27 -13.48 -9.63 14.80
CA THR A 27 -13.75 -8.20 15.04
C THR A 27 -14.25 -7.47 13.79
N PRO A 28 -15.38 -7.91 13.19
CA PRO A 28 -15.86 -7.40 11.91
C PRO A 28 -16.33 -5.93 11.92
N GLN A 29 -16.51 -5.33 13.10
CA GLN A 29 -16.86 -3.92 13.26
C GLN A 29 -15.70 -2.96 12.90
N TRP A 30 -14.48 -3.46 12.75
CA TRP A 30 -13.29 -2.67 12.41
C TRP A 30 -12.73 -3.07 11.05
N ASN A 31 -12.26 -2.08 10.29
CA ASN A 31 -11.41 -2.31 9.13
C ASN A 31 -9.94 -2.22 9.54
N TYR A 32 -9.16 -3.20 9.14
CA TYR A 32 -7.72 -3.29 9.42
C TYR A 32 -6.94 -2.98 8.15
N ILE A 33 -6.00 -2.03 8.23
CA ILE A 33 -5.12 -1.68 7.11
C ILE A 33 -3.77 -2.35 7.33
N MET A 34 -3.41 -3.24 6.41
CA MET A 34 -2.14 -3.97 6.45
C MET A 34 -1.23 -3.45 5.33
N LEU A 35 0.07 -3.33 5.61
CA LEU A 35 1.05 -2.88 4.63
C LEU A 35 2.34 -3.68 4.79
N THR A 36 2.85 -4.26 3.70
CA THR A 36 4.07 -5.06 3.71
C THR A 36 5.04 -4.71 2.57
N LYS A 37 6.31 -5.07 2.73
CA LYS A 37 7.30 -5.19 1.64
C LYS A 37 7.45 -6.61 1.12
N ASN A 38 6.76 -7.58 1.70
CA ASN A 38 6.82 -9.00 1.38
C ASN A 38 5.46 -9.50 0.87
N PRO A 39 4.94 -8.95 -0.24
CA PRO A 39 3.57 -9.16 -0.67
C PRO A 39 3.25 -10.63 -0.97
N GLU A 40 4.24 -11.42 -1.38
CA GLU A 40 4.08 -12.84 -1.71
C GLU A 40 3.47 -13.65 -0.56
N ARG A 41 3.80 -13.31 0.69
CA ARG A 41 3.27 -14.00 1.86
C ARG A 41 1.76 -13.82 2.04
N TYR A 42 1.13 -12.81 1.45
CA TYR A 42 -0.33 -12.72 1.46
C TYR A 42 -1.00 -13.94 0.80
N LEU A 43 -0.32 -14.61 -0.14
CA LEU A 43 -0.86 -15.76 -0.87
C LEU A 43 -0.95 -17.02 0.01
N ASP A 44 -0.27 -17.05 1.15
CA ASP A 44 -0.25 -18.18 2.07
C ASP A 44 -1.47 -18.19 3.02
N PHE A 45 -2.27 -17.11 3.05
CA PHE A 45 -3.31 -16.92 4.05
C PHE A 45 -4.69 -16.63 3.44
N SER A 46 -5.73 -17.04 4.17
CA SER A 46 -7.11 -16.62 3.89
C SER A 46 -7.35 -15.25 4.51
N ILE A 47 -7.34 -14.21 3.68
CA ILE A 47 -7.45 -12.82 4.12
C ILE A 47 -8.90 -12.49 4.55
N PRO A 48 -9.11 -11.99 5.78
CA PRO A 48 -10.43 -11.56 6.25
C PRO A 48 -11.03 -10.44 5.38
N SER A 49 -12.35 -10.40 5.25
CA SER A 49 -13.03 -9.38 4.43
C SER A 49 -12.88 -7.95 4.96
N ASN A 50 -12.64 -7.79 6.25
CA ASN A 50 -12.37 -6.51 6.91
C ASN A 50 -10.87 -6.14 6.94
N CYS A 51 -10.02 -6.84 6.18
CA CYS A 51 -8.63 -6.45 5.92
C CYS A 51 -8.51 -5.72 4.57
N TRP A 52 -7.91 -4.53 4.60
CA TRP A 52 -7.42 -3.82 3.43
C TRP A 52 -5.93 -4.09 3.28
N LEU A 53 -5.53 -4.65 2.14
CA LEU A 53 -4.16 -5.09 1.91
C LEU A 53 -3.38 -4.10 1.07
N GLY A 54 -2.20 -3.74 1.57
CA GLY A 54 -1.29 -2.81 0.95
C GLY A 54 0.07 -3.42 0.67
N VAL A 55 0.67 -3.01 -0.44
CA VAL A 55 2.10 -3.24 -0.70
C VAL A 55 2.85 -1.92 -0.75
N LYS A 56 4.02 -1.88 -0.11
CA LYS A 56 4.91 -0.73 -0.21
C LYS A 56 5.75 -0.84 -1.47
N VAL A 57 5.68 0.18 -2.31
CA VAL A 57 6.47 0.32 -3.54
C VAL A 57 7.12 1.69 -3.51
N ASP A 58 8.33 1.77 -2.96
CA ASP A 58 9.11 3.01 -2.91
C ASP A 58 10.12 3.13 -4.08
N ARG A 59 10.36 2.05 -4.83
CA ARG A 59 11.28 2.01 -5.98
C ARG A 59 10.73 1.23 -7.18
N GLN A 60 11.23 1.51 -8.38
CA GLN A 60 10.71 0.93 -9.63
C GLN A 60 10.83 -0.60 -9.65
N LYS A 61 11.89 -1.16 -9.06
CA LYS A 61 12.11 -2.61 -8.99
C LYS A 61 11.00 -3.37 -8.24
N GLU A 62 10.26 -2.70 -7.36
CA GLU A 62 9.21 -3.30 -6.52
C GLU A 62 7.85 -3.34 -7.26
N VAL A 63 7.71 -2.62 -8.38
CA VAL A 63 6.45 -2.50 -9.13
C VAL A 63 5.97 -3.84 -9.69
N LYS A 64 6.85 -4.56 -10.43
CA LYS A 64 6.45 -5.83 -11.05
C LYS A 64 6.07 -6.89 -10.01
N PRO A 65 6.88 -7.15 -8.96
CA PRO A 65 6.49 -8.06 -7.89
C PRO A 65 5.15 -7.70 -7.22
N ALA A 66 4.89 -6.41 -6.99
CA ALA A 66 3.62 -5.94 -6.44
C ALA A 66 2.44 -6.31 -7.35
N ILE A 67 2.52 -6.01 -8.66
CA ILE A 67 1.47 -6.33 -9.63
C ILE A 67 1.25 -7.86 -9.73
N ASP A 68 2.34 -8.62 -9.89
CA ASP A 68 2.29 -10.08 -10.02
C ASP A 68 1.63 -10.74 -8.80
N CYS A 69 1.89 -10.24 -7.60
CA CYS A 69 1.28 -10.75 -6.38
C CYS A 69 -0.19 -10.32 -6.26
N PHE A 70 -0.49 -9.02 -6.40
CA PHE A 70 -1.84 -8.49 -6.16
C PHE A 70 -2.86 -8.87 -7.22
N SER A 71 -2.42 -9.28 -8.41
CA SER A 71 -3.29 -9.92 -9.41
C SER A 71 -3.88 -11.26 -8.94
N ARG A 72 -3.25 -11.92 -7.94
CA ARG A 72 -3.66 -13.22 -7.39
C ARG A 72 -4.33 -13.09 -6.01
N ILE A 73 -4.12 -11.99 -5.30
CA ILE A 73 -4.70 -11.74 -3.97
C ILE A 73 -6.20 -11.45 -4.08
N LYS A 74 -6.97 -12.08 -3.20
CA LYS A 74 -8.38 -11.75 -2.94
C LYS A 74 -8.48 -10.96 -1.64
N ALA A 75 -8.85 -9.70 -1.73
CA ALA A 75 -9.10 -8.83 -0.59
C ALA A 75 -10.22 -7.84 -0.95
N SER A 76 -10.90 -7.28 0.05
CA SER A 76 -11.98 -6.30 -0.17
C SER A 76 -11.45 -4.99 -0.75
N ILE A 77 -10.28 -4.54 -0.27
CA ILE A 77 -9.53 -3.40 -0.81
C ILE A 77 -8.06 -3.81 -0.94
N ARG A 78 -7.49 -3.54 -2.11
CA ARG A 78 -6.08 -3.67 -2.45
C ARG A 78 -5.53 -2.29 -2.77
N PHE A 79 -4.37 -1.98 -2.20
CA PHE A 79 -3.72 -0.70 -2.44
C PHE A 79 -2.21 -0.81 -2.59
N VAL A 80 -1.63 0.19 -3.23
CA VAL A 80 -0.18 0.35 -3.32
C VAL A 80 0.24 1.65 -2.66
N SER A 81 1.23 1.59 -1.78
CA SER A 81 1.76 2.72 -1.04
C SER A 81 3.15 3.11 -1.53
N CYS A 82 3.18 4.19 -2.31
CA CYS A 82 4.36 4.89 -2.78
C CYS A 82 4.73 6.03 -1.82
N ASP A 83 4.95 5.70 -0.54
CA ASP A 83 5.19 6.68 0.54
C ASP A 83 6.39 6.29 1.43
N PRO A 84 7.54 6.99 1.31
CA PRO A 84 7.86 7.96 0.28
C PRO A 84 8.08 7.30 -1.10
N MET A 85 7.75 7.99 -2.18
CA MET A 85 8.08 7.57 -3.55
C MET A 85 9.52 7.96 -3.91
N LEU A 86 10.50 7.10 -3.64
CA LEU A 86 11.94 7.42 -3.75
C LEU A 86 12.46 7.47 -5.19
N GLU A 87 11.75 6.85 -6.13
CA GLU A 87 12.06 6.87 -7.57
C GLU A 87 10.81 7.22 -8.39
N TRP A 88 10.97 7.58 -9.66
CA TRP A 88 9.83 7.73 -10.56
C TRP A 88 9.27 6.34 -10.90
N LEU A 89 8.00 6.11 -10.52
CA LEU A 89 7.34 4.82 -10.70
C LEU A 89 6.49 4.79 -11.97
N HIS A 90 6.61 3.69 -12.71
CA HIS A 90 5.84 3.37 -13.89
C HIS A 90 5.20 2.00 -13.70
N PHE A 91 3.87 1.97 -13.60
CA PHE A 91 3.09 0.73 -13.51
C PHE A 91 2.67 0.28 -14.92
N SER A 92 2.78 -1.01 -15.24
CA SER A 92 2.24 -1.55 -16.49
C SER A 92 0.71 -1.64 -16.47
N THR A 93 0.14 -1.85 -15.28
CA THR A 93 -1.29 -1.82 -14.98
C THR A 93 -1.49 -1.46 -13.51
N LEU A 94 -2.67 -0.93 -13.18
CA LEU A 94 -3.13 -0.67 -11.81
C LEU A 94 -4.46 -1.35 -11.52
N GLU A 95 -4.97 -2.19 -12.41
CA GLU A 95 -6.30 -2.84 -12.29
C GLU A 95 -6.42 -3.75 -11.05
N CYS A 96 -5.31 -4.23 -10.50
CA CYS A 96 -5.29 -5.01 -9.26
C CYS A 96 -5.31 -4.17 -7.98
N PHE A 97 -5.35 -2.84 -8.10
CA PHE A 97 -5.39 -1.91 -6.97
C PHE A 97 -6.56 -0.95 -7.10
N GLU A 98 -7.36 -0.85 -6.04
CA GLU A 98 -8.44 0.14 -5.97
C GLU A 98 -7.92 1.51 -5.51
N TRP A 99 -6.73 1.55 -4.89
CA TRP A 99 -6.19 2.75 -4.27
C TRP A 99 -4.67 2.84 -4.39
N ILE A 100 -4.18 4.05 -4.69
CA ILE A 100 -2.76 4.38 -4.64
C ILE A 100 -2.53 5.52 -3.66
N ILE A 101 -1.58 5.30 -2.75
CA ILE A 101 -1.12 6.30 -1.80
C ILE A 101 0.22 6.83 -2.29
N VAL A 102 0.33 8.13 -2.53
CA VAL A 102 1.59 8.78 -2.89
C VAL A 102 1.97 9.75 -1.79
N GLY A 103 3.20 9.67 -1.29
CA GLY A 103 3.60 10.55 -0.20
C GLY A 103 5.07 10.95 -0.16
N SER A 104 5.34 11.88 0.74
CA SER A 104 6.67 12.38 1.07
C SER A 104 7.08 11.91 2.47
N GLN A 105 8.37 11.75 2.70
CA GLN A 105 8.94 11.54 4.03
C GLN A 105 9.10 12.90 4.73
N PRO A 106 8.36 13.18 5.81
CA PRO A 106 8.63 14.35 6.64
C PRO A 106 9.96 14.17 7.38
N LYS A 107 10.58 15.28 7.79
CA LYS A 107 11.75 15.23 8.68
C LYS A 107 11.34 14.64 10.03
N THR A 108 12.07 13.63 10.50
CA THR A 108 11.95 13.10 11.86
C THR A 108 13.29 13.22 12.57
N LYS A 109 13.37 12.80 13.83
CA LYS A 109 14.65 12.77 14.57
C LYS A 109 15.73 11.96 13.83
N ASP A 110 15.33 10.86 13.19
CA ASP A 110 16.24 9.86 12.62
C ASP A 110 16.28 9.87 11.09
N LYS A 111 15.42 10.65 10.41
CA LYS A 111 15.31 10.68 8.95
C LYS A 111 15.19 12.10 8.42
N GLN A 112 15.92 12.39 7.34
CA GLN A 112 15.77 13.64 6.61
C GLN A 112 14.45 13.66 5.84
N ALA A 113 13.96 14.88 5.57
CA ALA A 113 12.82 15.06 4.70
C ALA A 113 13.16 14.64 3.27
N PHE A 114 12.21 14.02 2.60
CA PHE A 114 12.27 13.74 1.18
C PHE A 114 10.89 13.98 0.56
N ILE A 115 10.84 14.84 -0.45
CA ILE A 115 9.63 15.15 -1.21
C ILE A 115 9.88 14.69 -2.65
N PRO A 116 9.05 13.78 -3.20
CA PRO A 116 9.19 13.40 -4.59
C PRO A 116 8.93 14.61 -5.52
N PRO A 117 9.64 14.74 -6.65
CA PRO A 117 9.33 15.71 -7.68
C PRO A 117 7.84 15.72 -8.04
N SER A 118 7.25 16.91 -8.15
CA SER A 118 5.81 17.08 -8.44
C SER A 118 5.38 16.43 -9.77
N VAL A 119 6.30 16.37 -10.74
CA VAL A 119 6.09 15.68 -12.02
C VAL A 119 5.93 14.16 -11.86
N TRP A 120 6.59 13.55 -10.88
CA TRP A 120 6.41 12.12 -10.60
C TRP A 120 5.04 11.88 -9.98
N VAL A 121 4.66 12.70 -8.99
CA VAL A 121 3.36 12.60 -8.31
C VAL A 121 2.21 12.79 -9.29
N SER A 122 2.26 13.87 -10.09
CA SER A 122 1.22 14.17 -11.07
C SER A 122 1.16 13.15 -12.21
N GLY A 123 2.31 12.65 -12.66
CA GLY A 123 2.39 11.58 -13.65
C GLY A 123 1.72 10.29 -13.17
N LEU A 124 2.05 9.86 -11.94
CA LEU A 124 1.46 8.66 -11.34
C LEU A 124 -0.03 8.82 -11.03
N ALA A 125 -0.44 9.97 -10.50
CA ALA A 125 -1.85 10.26 -10.25
C ALA A 125 -2.69 10.25 -11.54
N ARG A 126 -2.16 10.80 -12.63
CA ARG A 126 -2.81 10.75 -13.95
C ARG A 126 -2.91 9.32 -14.47
N GLN A 127 -1.86 8.53 -14.33
CA GLN A 127 -1.87 7.11 -14.70
C GLN A 127 -2.94 6.34 -13.90
N ALA A 128 -2.98 6.52 -12.59
CA ALA A 128 -3.93 5.86 -11.70
C ALA A 128 -5.38 6.19 -12.05
N ARG A 129 -5.71 7.48 -12.18
CA ARG A 129 -7.07 7.92 -12.55
C ARG A 129 -7.51 7.43 -13.93
N ALA A 130 -6.60 7.40 -14.91
CA ALA A 130 -6.90 6.86 -16.23
C ALA A 130 -7.26 5.36 -16.21
N LEU A 131 -6.84 4.64 -15.16
CA LEU A 131 -7.12 3.22 -14.94
C LEU A 131 -8.16 2.99 -13.82
N GLY A 132 -8.90 4.02 -13.41
CA GLY A 132 -9.95 3.92 -12.39
C GLY A 132 -9.45 3.72 -10.95
N CYS A 133 -8.14 3.84 -10.69
CA CYS A 133 -7.55 3.70 -9.36
C CYS A 133 -7.60 5.03 -8.61
N LYS A 134 -8.17 5.02 -7.39
CA LYS A 134 -8.30 6.23 -6.56
C LYS A 134 -6.95 6.70 -6.05
N VAL A 135 -6.73 8.01 -5.96
CA VAL A 135 -5.45 8.58 -5.51
C VAL A 135 -5.57 9.31 -4.17
N PHE A 136 -4.72 8.96 -3.22
CA PHE A 136 -4.53 9.72 -1.98
C PHE A 136 -3.10 10.24 -1.86
N ALA A 137 -2.97 11.55 -1.66
CA ALA A 137 -1.70 12.20 -1.43
C ALA A 137 -1.46 12.45 0.06
N LYS A 138 -0.38 11.90 0.59
CA LYS A 138 -0.02 11.96 2.00
C LYS A 138 1.19 12.86 2.22
N HIS A 139 1.05 13.85 3.09
CA HIS A 139 2.12 14.83 3.44
C HIS A 139 2.66 15.66 2.26
N LEU A 140 1.99 15.67 1.11
CA LEU A 140 2.31 16.53 -0.03
C LEU A 140 1.53 17.85 0.07
N LYS A 141 2.24 18.99 -0.03
CA LYS A 141 1.63 20.33 -0.06
C LYS A 141 0.69 20.46 -1.27
N ASP A 142 -0.41 21.19 -1.09
CA ASP A 142 -1.41 21.52 -2.13
C ASP A 142 -1.99 20.32 -2.89
N SER A 143 -2.06 19.17 -2.23
CA SER A 143 -2.52 17.96 -2.89
C SER A 143 -4.04 17.88 -2.97
N GLN A 144 -4.54 17.99 -4.21
CA GLN A 144 -5.94 17.81 -4.60
C GLN A 144 -6.40 16.33 -4.57
N TYR A 145 -5.50 15.39 -4.27
CA TYR A 145 -5.78 13.96 -4.30
C TYR A 145 -6.16 13.46 -2.89
N LYS A 146 -7.46 13.42 -2.60
CA LYS A 146 -8.03 12.94 -1.34
C LYS A 146 -9.15 11.93 -1.60
N GLU A 147 -8.89 10.99 -2.49
CA GLU A 147 -9.85 9.94 -2.86
C GLU A 147 -9.63 8.73 -1.93
N PHE A 148 -10.72 8.18 -1.40
CA PHE A 148 -10.68 7.05 -0.48
C PHE A 148 -11.41 5.83 -1.08
N PRO A 149 -10.88 4.61 -0.89
CA PRO A 149 -11.58 3.40 -1.28
C PRO A 149 -12.88 3.23 -0.48
N GLY A 150 -13.89 2.58 -1.08
CA GLY A 150 -15.16 2.26 -0.40
C GLY A 150 -16.09 3.44 -0.10
N LYS A 151 -15.77 4.65 -0.57
CA LYS A 151 -16.68 5.82 -0.56
C LYS A 151 -16.95 6.25 -2.00
N ASP A 152 -18.20 6.16 -2.42
CA ASP A 152 -18.71 6.79 -3.64
C ASP A 152 -19.14 8.23 -3.34
#